data_AF-A0A450T491-F1
#
_entry.id   AF-A0A450T491-F1
#
_cell.length_a   1.000
_cell.length_b   1.000
_cell.length_c   1.000
_cell.angle_alpha   90.00
_cell.angle_beta   90.00
_cell.angle_gamma   90.00
#
_symmetry.space_group_name_H-M   'P 1'
#
loop_
_entity.id
_entity.type
_entity.pdbx_description
1 polymer ?
#
loop_
_entity_poly.entity_id
_entity_poly.type
_entity_poly.pdbx_seq_one_letter_code
_entity_poly.pdbx_strand_id
1 'polypeptide(L)' 'MKQTAIEQTRPPPGWNPERIGQVLAHYESQSEEEAMAEDEAAFGSADGTVMKIPPALVPEVRALIAKYEATHDSPAR' A
#
# COMPACT_ATOMS: atom_id res chain seq x y z
N MET A 1 -29.57 -9.90 17.77
CA MET A 1 -28.47 -9.25 17.04
C MET A 1 -27.20 -10.02 17.37
N LYS A 2 -26.51 -10.59 16.37
CA LYS A 2 -25.35 -11.45 16.62
C LYS A 2 -24.14 -10.56 16.97
N GLN A 3 -23.77 -10.53 18.24
CA GLN A 3 -22.45 -10.09 18.66
C GLN A 3 -21.45 -11.14 18.14
N THR A 4 -20.93 -10.95 16.93
CA THR A 4 -19.80 -11.75 16.45
C THR A 4 -18.60 -11.35 17.29
N ALA A 5 -18.10 -12.31 18.07
CA ALA A 5 -16.89 -12.19 18.86
C ALA A 5 -15.78 -11.60 17.97
N ILE A 6 -15.28 -10.43 18.36
CA ILE A 6 -14.02 -9.89 17.88
C ILE A 6 -12.94 -10.88 18.30
N GLU A 7 -12.54 -11.77 17.39
CA GLU A 7 -11.30 -12.51 17.56
C GLU A 7 -10.21 -11.47 17.80
N GLN A 8 -9.55 -11.54 18.95
CA GLN A 8 -8.41 -10.69 19.26
C GLN A 8 -7.27 -11.14 18.35
N THR A 9 -7.29 -10.67 17.10
CA THR A 9 -6.26 -10.98 16.10
C THR A 9 -4.93 -10.46 16.60
N ARG A 10 -3.94 -11.34 16.72
CA ARG A 10 -2.58 -10.93 17.06
C ARG A 10 -2.09 -9.99 15.95
N PRO A 11 -1.58 -8.79 16.30
CA PRO A 11 -1.09 -7.87 15.30
C PRO A 11 0.13 -8.46 14.56
N PRO A 12 0.38 -8.05 13.31
CA PRO A 12 1.54 -8.52 12.56
C PRO A 12 2.86 -8.18 13.27
N PRO A 13 3.96 -8.88 12.97
CA PRO A 13 5.28 -8.51 13.48
C PRO A 13 5.59 -7.02 13.24
N GLY A 14 6.09 -6.32 14.26
CA GLY A 14 6.39 -4.88 14.18
C GLY A 14 5.19 -3.94 14.39
N TRP A 15 4.02 -4.46 14.72
CA TRP A 15 2.85 -3.68 15.16
C TRP A 15 2.72 -3.74 16.69
N ASN A 16 3.53 -2.93 17.37
CA ASN A 16 3.42 -2.78 18.81
C ASN A 16 2.26 -1.82 19.18
N PRO A 17 1.80 -1.80 20.45
CA PRO A 17 0.70 -0.94 20.88
C PRO A 17 0.93 0.54 20.63
N GLU A 18 2.17 1.01 20.72
CA GLU A 18 2.54 2.40 20.48
C GLU A 18 2.30 2.81 19.03
N ARG A 19 2.80 2.02 18.07
CA ARG A 19 2.56 2.23 16.63
C ARG A 19 1.08 2.15 16.29
N ILE A 20 0.36 1.19 16.87
CA ILE A 20 -1.08 1.06 16.69
C ILE A 20 -1.78 2.34 17.17
N GLY A 21 -1.43 2.84 18.36
CA GLY A 21 -2.02 4.06 18.91
C GLY A 21 -1.74 5.30 18.05
N GLN A 22 -0.52 5.44 17.53
CA GLN A 22 -0.15 6.54 16.63
C GLN A 22 -0.98 6.52 15.33
N VAL A 23 -1.14 5.34 14.73
CA VAL A 23 -1.92 5.17 13.51
C VAL A 23 -3.41 5.47 13.76
N LEU A 24 -3.97 4.98 14.88
CA LEU A 24 -5.36 5.26 15.23
C LEU A 24 -5.60 6.76 15.44
N ALA A 25 -4.73 7.42 16.21
CA ALA A 25 -4.85 8.86 16.47
C ALA A 25 -4.79 9.69 15.17
N HIS A 26 -3.90 9.32 14.24
CA HIS A 26 -3.81 9.95 12.91
C HIS A 26 -5.15 9.87 12.17
N TYR A 27 -5.68 8.66 11.97
CA TYR A 27 -6.91 8.46 11.21
C TYR A 27 -8.17 8.99 11.94
N GLU A 28 -8.20 9.01 13.28
CA GLU A 28 -9.30 9.60 14.04
C GLU A 28 -9.34 11.13 13.96
N SER A 29 -8.18 11.77 13.79
CA SER A 29 -8.08 13.24 13.66
C SER A 29 -8.13 13.74 12.21
N GLN A 30 -8.03 12.84 11.24
CA GLN A 30 -7.96 13.18 9.82
C GLN A 30 -9.29 13.76 9.32
N SER A 31 -9.21 14.86 8.56
CA SER A 31 -10.37 15.42 7.87
C SER A 31 -10.71 14.66 6.57
N GLU A 32 -11.94 14.79 6.10
CA GLU A 32 -12.37 14.16 4.83
C GLU A 32 -11.50 14.61 3.63
N GLU A 33 -11.10 15.89 3.61
CA GLU A 33 -10.23 16.46 2.58
C GLU A 33 -8.83 15.81 2.60
N GLU A 34 -8.26 15.62 3.79
CA GLU A 34 -6.94 14.98 3.95
C GLU A 34 -6.99 13.50 3.58
N ALA A 35 -8.06 12.79 3.94
CA ALA A 35 -8.26 11.41 3.53
C ALA A 35 -8.35 11.28 2.00
N MET A 36 -9.09 12.19 1.35
CA MET A 36 -9.21 12.24 -0.10
C MET A 36 -7.87 12.59 -0.78
N ALA A 37 -7.11 13.53 -0.23
CA ALA A 37 -5.78 13.88 -0.73
C ALA A 37 -4.77 12.72 -0.61
N GLU A 38 -4.82 11.94 0.48
CA GLU A 38 -3.99 10.73 0.63
C GLU A 38 -4.34 9.66 -0.42
N ASP A 39 -5.62 9.44 -0.69
CA ASP A 39 -6.09 8.51 -1.73
C ASP A 39 -5.66 8.96 -3.14
N GLU A 40 -5.71 10.25 -3.44
CA GLU A 40 -5.27 10.81 -4.73
C GLU A 40 -3.75 10.80 -4.88
N ALA A 41 -3.00 11.06 -3.80
CA ALA A 41 -1.54 11.05 -3.80
C ALA A 41 -0.97 9.66 -4.15
N ALA A 42 -1.66 8.57 -3.79
CA ALA A 42 -1.28 7.21 -4.19
C ALA A 42 -1.21 7.01 -5.71
N PHE A 43 -1.93 7.84 -6.48
CA PHE A 43 -1.93 7.85 -7.95
C PHE A 43 -1.16 9.04 -8.54
N GLY A 44 -0.76 10.01 -7.71
CA GLY A 44 -0.11 11.25 -8.12
C GLY A 44 1.43 11.17 -8.18
N SER A 45 2.06 10.10 -7.71
CA SER A 45 3.51 9.96 -7.82
C SER A 45 3.93 9.70 -9.28
N ALA A 46 4.93 10.46 -9.76
CA ALA A 46 5.47 10.34 -11.11
C ALA A 46 6.32 9.07 -11.34
N ASP A 47 6.40 8.20 -10.33
CA ASP A 47 7.27 7.02 -10.30
C ASP A 47 6.71 5.85 -11.12
N GLY A 48 5.48 5.96 -11.63
CA GLY A 48 4.86 4.91 -12.40
C GLY A 48 3.59 5.32 -13.13
N THR A 49 2.98 4.35 -13.80
CA THR A 49 1.70 4.51 -14.51
C THR A 49 0.78 3.37 -14.12
N VAL A 50 -0.49 3.68 -13.84
CA VAL A 50 -1.51 2.66 -13.55
C VAL A 50 -2.15 2.18 -14.85
N MET A 51 -2.11 0.87 -15.09
CA MET A 51 -2.81 0.24 -16.21
C MET A 51 -3.59 -0.99 -15.76
N LYS A 52 -4.74 -1.26 -16.41
CA LYS A 52 -5.52 -2.46 -16.18
C LYS A 52 -4.83 -3.67 -16.83
N ILE A 53 -4.58 -4.72 -16.04
CA ILE A 53 -3.98 -5.97 -16.51
C ILE A 53 -4.92 -7.14 -16.16
N PRO A 54 -5.30 -8.00 -17.13
CA PRO A 54 -6.01 -9.23 -16.83
C PRO A 54 -5.23 -10.09 -15.81
N PRO A 55 -5.86 -10.69 -14.79
CA PRO A 55 -5.16 -11.43 -13.73
C PRO A 55 -4.21 -12.52 -14.25
N ALA A 56 -4.57 -13.18 -15.35
CA ALA A 56 -3.74 -14.21 -15.98
C ALA A 56 -2.38 -13.69 -16.47
N LEU A 57 -2.25 -12.40 -16.78
CA LEU A 57 -1.02 -11.78 -17.32
C LEU A 57 -0.16 -11.11 -16.24
N VAL A 58 -0.65 -11.02 -14.99
CA VAL A 58 0.07 -10.34 -13.90
C VAL A 58 1.48 -10.93 -13.66
N PRO A 59 1.69 -12.26 -13.63
CA PRO A 59 3.03 -12.82 -13.42
C PRO A 59 4.04 -12.41 -14.50
N GLU A 60 3.60 -12.34 -15.75
CA GLU A 60 4.45 -12.02 -16.91
C GLU A 60 4.86 -10.55 -16.91
N VAL A 61 3.91 -9.66 -16.60
CA VAL A 61 4.21 -8.21 -16.49
C VAL A 61 5.16 -7.96 -15.32
N ARG A 62 4.99 -8.64 -14.19
CA ARG A 62 5.94 -8.52 -13.07
C ARG A 62 7.35 -8.98 -13.44
N ALA A 63 7.47 -10.07 -14.20
CA ALA A 63 8.78 -10.55 -14.66
C ALA A 63 9.43 -9.56 -15.64
N LEU A 64 8.64 -8.92 -16.51
CA LEU A 64 9.11 -7.89 -17.42
C LEU A 64 9.67 -6.66 -16.67
N ILE A 65 8.95 -6.17 -15.66
CA ILE A 65 9.39 -5.03 -14.82
C ILE A 65 10.70 -5.36 -14.11
N ALA A 66 10.78 -6.54 -13.46
CA ALA A 66 12.00 -6.95 -12.77
C ALA A 66 13.23 -7.03 -13.70
N LYS A 67 13.03 -7.49 -14.94
CA LYS A 67 14.09 -7.49 -15.97
C LYS A 67 14.49 -6.06 -16.37
N TYR A 68 13.52 -5.16 -16.51
CA TYR A 68 13.77 -3.76 -16.82
C TYR A 68 14.60 -3.09 -15.71
N GLU A 69 14.20 -3.24 -14.45
CA GLU A 69 14.92 -2.69 -13.29
C GLU A 69 16.35 -3.25 -13.19
N ALA A 70 16.53 -4.55 -13.34
CA ALA A 70 17.87 -5.17 -13.33
C ALA A 70 18.81 -4.63 -14.44
N THR A 71 18.25 -4.05 -15.51
CA THR A 71 19.02 -3.48 -16.63
C THR A 71 19.14 -1.96 -16.57
N HIS A 72 18.27 -1.26 -15.85
CA HIS A 72 18.19 0.20 -15.81
C HIS A 72 18.52 0.81 -14.45
N ASP A 73 18.53 0.03 -13.37
CA ASP A 73 18.92 0.44 -12.02
C ASP A 73 20.41 0.13 -11.71
N SER A 74 21.21 -0.08 -12.77
CA SER A 74 22.66 -0.21 -12.61
C SER A 74 23.27 1.18 -12.40
N PRO A 75 24.04 1.43 -11.32
CA PRO A 75 24.62 2.75 -11.01
C PRO A 75 25.76 3.18 -11.95
N ALA A 76 25.81 2.66 -13.18
CA ALA A 76 26.89 2.83 -14.15
C ALA A 76 26.41 3.45 -15.47
N ARG A 77 25.46 4.38 -15.43
CA ARG A 77 25.17 5.30 -16.54
C ARG A 77 25.09 6.74 -16.05
#